data_AF-A0A3G6ZET7-F1
#
_entry.id   AF-A0A3G6ZET7-F1
#
_cell.length_a   1.000
_cell.length_b   1.000
_cell.length_c   1.000
_cell.angle_alpha   90.00
_cell.angle_beta   90.00
_cell.angle_gamma   90.00
#
_symmetry.space_group_name_H-M   'P 1'
#
loop_
_entity.id
_entity.type
_entity.pdbx_description
1 polymer ?
#
loop_
_entity_poly.entity_id
_entity_poly.type
_entity_poly.pdbx_seq_one_letter_code
_entity_poly.pdbx_strand_id
1 'polypeptide(L)'
;MDKPNLSVSFQVTPQAFSSRCYVKNPHPCYRPPKEDVKPPRIIDAMRKAARENAPSQHPLWRIAPRYHAMTHELLGNERAMNLHRARAVDAILECLAAHVNIVTGKVYMSLAQISDACGLTTYNAAGKPCYSRASRAINEHLEAIGAVLCERIWDDTTASYIPNIIWVTELFFVLIGYEYGKYLSAQQQQLSWENQKLRDAGEGPITLTEARRRAKTEHIRRAFDYRTKKLARSKQRRQARKLE
;
A
#
# COMPACT_ATOMS: atom_id res chain seq x y z
N MET A 1 -13.33 -29.55 47.33
CA MET A 1 -11.89 -29.25 47.19
C MET A 1 -11.74 -28.35 45.97
N ASP A 2 -11.89 -27.06 46.21
CA ASP A 2 -11.94 -26.02 45.18
C ASP A 2 -10.52 -25.66 44.72
N LYS A 3 -10.27 -25.76 43.42
CA LYS A 3 -9.03 -25.28 42.81
C LYS A 3 -9.19 -23.79 42.50
N PRO A 4 -8.28 -22.91 42.95
CA PRO A 4 -8.37 -21.50 42.60
C PRO A 4 -7.92 -21.26 41.15
N ASN A 5 -8.79 -20.62 40.38
CA ASN A 5 -8.49 -20.06 39.07
C ASN A 5 -7.49 -18.91 39.21
N LEU A 6 -6.24 -19.10 38.79
CA LEU A 6 -5.30 -17.99 38.58
C LEU A 6 -5.58 -17.36 37.21
N SER A 7 -6.46 -16.35 37.19
CA SER A 7 -6.57 -15.42 36.08
C SER A 7 -5.40 -14.44 36.12
N VAL A 8 -4.36 -14.73 35.33
CA VAL A 8 -3.23 -13.80 35.15
C VAL A 8 -3.70 -12.64 34.27
N SER A 9 -4.11 -11.54 34.90
CA SER A 9 -4.34 -10.27 34.22
C SER A 9 -2.99 -9.69 33.79
N PHE A 10 -2.68 -9.72 32.50
CA PHE A 10 -1.57 -8.95 31.94
C PHE A 10 -1.92 -7.46 31.99
N GLN A 11 -1.62 -6.82 33.12
CA GLN A 11 -1.57 -5.37 33.21
C GLN A 11 -0.33 -4.90 32.45
N VAL A 12 -0.54 -4.42 31.22
CA VAL A 12 0.49 -3.70 30.48
C VAL A 12 0.72 -2.38 31.21
N THR A 13 1.77 -2.31 32.02
CA THR A 13 2.26 -1.05 32.59
C THR A 13 2.66 -0.13 31.43
N PRO A 14 2.12 1.11 31.35
CA PRO A 14 2.57 2.06 30.35
C PRO A 14 4.01 2.46 30.69
N GLN A 15 4.95 1.95 29.90
CA GLN A 15 6.35 2.33 29.97
C GLN A 15 6.43 3.85 29.79
N ALA A 16 7.05 4.53 30.75
CA ALA A 16 7.21 5.97 30.77
C ALA A 16 7.93 6.43 29.48
N PHE A 17 7.19 7.12 28.60
CA PHE A 17 7.74 7.73 27.39
C PHE A 17 8.65 8.90 27.79
N SER A 18 9.96 8.69 27.74
CA SER A 18 10.97 9.76 27.85
C SER A 18 11.15 10.45 26.48
N SER A 19 11.03 11.79 26.49
CA SER A 19 11.28 12.76 25.40
C SER A 19 10.33 12.71 24.18
N ARG A 20 9.66 13.85 23.93
CA ARG A 20 8.64 14.14 22.89
C ARG A 20 8.78 13.33 21.58
N CYS A 21 8.08 12.21 21.49
CA CYS A 21 7.85 11.52 20.21
C CYS A 21 7.02 12.42 19.28
N TYR A 22 7.62 12.95 18.21
CA TYR A 22 6.94 13.88 17.30
C TYR A 22 5.93 13.20 16.35
N VAL A 23 5.82 11.87 16.41
CA VAL A 23 4.86 11.08 15.62
C VAL A 23 3.80 10.44 16.51
N LYS A 24 2.55 10.36 16.03
CA LYS A 24 1.44 9.75 16.79
C LYS A 24 1.61 8.24 16.99
N ASN A 25 2.06 7.51 15.96
CA ASN A 25 2.34 6.07 16.05
C ASN A 25 3.83 5.79 15.78
N PRO A 26 4.67 5.66 16.81
CA PRO A 26 6.10 5.39 16.63
C PRO A 26 6.41 3.99 16.09
N HIS A 27 5.49 3.03 16.20
CA HIS A 27 5.64 1.62 15.81
C HIS A 27 4.51 1.19 14.86
N PRO A 28 4.43 1.77 13.65
CA PRO A 28 3.47 1.31 12.66
C PRO A 28 3.70 -0.15 12.32
N CYS A 29 2.62 -0.89 12.12
CA CYS A 29 2.64 -2.28 11.71
C CYS A 29 1.48 -2.50 10.75
N TYR A 30 1.73 -3.27 9.69
CA TYR A 30 0.66 -3.67 8.79
C TYR A 30 -0.26 -4.70 9.47
N ARG A 31 -1.56 -4.44 9.42
CA ARG A 31 -2.61 -5.34 9.89
C ARG A 31 -3.45 -5.82 8.69
N PRO A 32 -3.52 -7.13 8.43
CA PRO A 32 -4.34 -7.64 7.34
C PRO A 32 -5.84 -7.38 7.62
N PRO A 33 -6.66 -7.12 6.58
CA PRO A 33 -8.08 -6.78 6.77
C PRO A 33 -8.94 -7.90 7.36
N LYS A 34 -8.52 -9.16 7.21
CA LYS A 34 -9.19 -10.35 7.73
C LYS A 34 -8.14 -11.27 8.33
N GLU A 35 -8.27 -11.62 9.60
CA GLU A 35 -7.34 -12.53 10.27
C GLU A 35 -7.53 -13.99 9.79
N ASP A 36 -8.76 -14.37 9.42
CA ASP A 36 -9.12 -15.76 9.12
C ASP A 36 -8.93 -16.19 7.66
N VAL A 37 -8.69 -15.25 6.73
CA VAL A 37 -8.56 -15.57 5.31
C VAL A 37 -7.10 -15.73 4.95
N LYS A 38 -6.70 -16.97 4.63
CA LYS A 38 -5.35 -17.25 4.16
C LYS A 38 -5.14 -16.66 2.76
N PRO A 39 -4.16 -15.76 2.57
CA PRO A 39 -3.85 -15.25 1.24
C PRO A 39 -3.20 -16.35 0.37
N PRO A 40 -3.14 -16.17 -0.97
CA PRO A 40 -2.38 -17.05 -1.83
C PRO A 40 -0.95 -17.25 -1.35
N ARG A 41 -0.40 -18.47 -1.48
CA ARG A 41 0.90 -18.85 -0.91
C ARG A 41 2.05 -17.89 -1.27
N ILE A 42 2.07 -17.40 -2.51
CA ILE A 42 3.10 -16.44 -2.95
C ILE A 42 2.95 -15.07 -2.28
N ILE A 43 1.71 -14.58 -2.11
CA ILE A 43 1.43 -13.32 -1.41
C ILE A 43 1.87 -13.43 0.05
N ASP A 44 1.55 -14.57 0.69
CA ASP A 44 2.00 -14.84 2.06
C ASP A 44 3.53 -14.88 2.17
N ALA A 45 4.21 -15.52 1.22
CA ALA A 45 5.67 -15.60 1.18
C ALA A 45 6.32 -14.22 0.98
N MET A 46 5.79 -13.39 0.07
CA MET A 46 6.28 -12.03 -0.14
C MET A 46 6.05 -11.15 1.11
N ARG A 47 4.88 -11.25 1.73
CA ARG A 47 4.57 -10.55 2.99
C ARG A 47 5.53 -10.97 4.11
N LYS A 48 5.76 -12.28 4.25
CA LYS A 48 6.70 -12.83 5.23
C LYS A 48 8.12 -12.31 5.00
N ALA A 49 8.58 -12.34 3.75
CA ALA A 49 9.90 -11.80 3.38
C ALA A 49 10.03 -10.31 3.75
N ALA A 50 9.02 -9.49 3.41
CA ALA A 50 8.98 -8.07 3.77
C ALA A 50 9.03 -7.83 5.28
N ARG A 51 8.40 -8.70 6.08
CA ARG A 51 8.38 -8.61 7.55
C ARG A 51 9.71 -9.01 8.18
N GLU A 52 10.35 -10.05 7.65
CA GLU A 52 11.58 -10.63 8.23
C GLU A 52 12.85 -9.90 7.79
N ASN A 53 12.89 -9.36 6.57
CA ASN A 53 14.10 -8.78 5.98
C ASN A 53 14.37 -7.31 6.37
N ALA A 54 13.49 -6.69 7.18
CA ALA A 54 13.58 -5.27 7.60
C ALA A 54 14.01 -4.32 6.44
N PRO A 55 13.16 -4.15 5.40
CA PRO A 55 13.55 -3.51 4.14
C PRO A 55 14.21 -2.13 4.26
N SER A 56 13.86 -1.34 5.27
CA SER A 56 14.44 -0.02 5.54
C SER A 56 15.93 -0.06 5.89
N GLN A 57 16.48 -1.22 6.26
CA GLN A 57 17.89 -1.41 6.58
C GLN A 57 18.73 -1.81 5.36
N HIS A 58 18.09 -2.08 4.21
CA HIS A 58 18.78 -2.54 3.01
C HIS A 58 19.87 -1.54 2.54
N PRO A 59 21.10 -1.98 2.19
CA PRO A 59 22.18 -1.08 1.78
C PRO A 59 21.85 -0.15 0.61
N LEU A 60 20.93 -0.57 -0.26
CA LEU A 60 20.43 0.22 -1.40
C LEU A 60 20.01 1.64 -1.01
N TRP A 61 19.47 1.86 0.19
CA TRP A 61 19.07 3.20 0.64
C TRP A 61 20.23 4.21 0.72
N ARG A 62 21.48 3.73 0.75
CA ARG A 62 22.70 4.55 0.82
C ARG A 62 23.39 4.73 -0.52
N ILE A 63 23.12 3.85 -1.48
CA ILE A 63 23.85 3.80 -2.76
C ILE A 63 22.97 4.13 -3.97
N ALA A 64 21.66 3.89 -3.89
CA ALA A 64 20.76 4.12 -5.01
C ALA A 64 20.54 5.65 -5.19
N PRO A 65 20.62 6.16 -6.43
CA PRO A 65 20.23 7.54 -6.70
C PRO A 65 18.75 7.72 -6.37
N ARG A 66 18.41 8.91 -5.89
CA ARG A 66 17.05 9.25 -5.50
C ARG A 66 16.52 10.35 -6.38
N TYR A 67 15.31 10.21 -6.87
CA TYR A 67 14.67 11.19 -7.74
C TYR A 67 13.38 11.72 -7.13
N HIS A 68 13.09 12.99 -7.36
CA HIS A 68 11.84 13.56 -6.93
C HIS A 68 10.68 13.00 -7.77
N ALA A 69 9.62 12.54 -7.12
CA ALA A 69 8.53 11.80 -7.77
C ALA A 69 7.79 12.56 -8.88
N MET A 70 7.80 13.90 -8.85
CA MET A 70 7.11 14.73 -9.85
C MET A 70 8.05 15.46 -10.80
N THR A 71 9.17 15.97 -10.29
CA THR A 71 10.11 16.78 -11.11
C THR A 71 11.18 15.91 -11.76
N HIS A 72 11.33 14.65 -11.32
CA HIS A 72 12.38 13.73 -11.76
C HIS A 72 13.82 14.25 -11.56
N GLU A 73 13.97 15.31 -10.76
CA GLU A 73 15.27 15.86 -10.39
C GLU A 73 15.96 14.96 -9.36
N LEU A 74 17.28 14.90 -9.43
CA LEU A 74 18.09 14.18 -8.47
C LEU A 74 17.94 14.84 -7.09
N LEU A 75 17.57 14.04 -6.09
CA LEU A 75 17.49 14.44 -4.70
C LEU A 75 18.87 14.30 -4.05
N GLY A 76 19.27 15.32 -3.30
CA GLY A 76 20.46 15.27 -2.46
C GLY A 76 20.36 14.26 -1.31
N ASN A 77 21.51 13.93 -0.73
CA ASN A 77 21.63 12.98 0.39
C ASN A 77 21.15 13.53 1.75
N GLU A 78 20.67 14.78 1.77
CA GLU A 78 20.26 15.50 2.98
C GLU A 78 19.09 14.84 3.72
N ARG A 79 18.24 14.07 3.02
CA ARG A 79 17.10 13.38 3.60
C ARG A 79 17.39 11.91 3.88
N ALA A 80 18.41 11.62 4.69
CA ALA A 80 18.61 10.28 5.24
C ALA A 80 17.33 9.75 5.91
N MET A 81 17.08 8.43 5.81
CA MET A 81 15.89 7.81 6.38
C MET A 81 16.02 7.73 7.90
N ASN A 82 15.31 8.60 8.63
CA ASN A 82 15.25 8.53 10.08
C ASN A 82 14.46 7.31 10.57
N LEU A 83 14.58 6.97 11.86
CA LEU A 83 13.96 5.78 12.46
C LEU A 83 12.45 5.69 12.23
N HIS A 84 11.71 6.79 12.36
CA HIS A 84 10.26 6.76 12.17
C HIS A 84 9.86 6.65 10.69
N ARG A 85 10.67 7.16 9.76
CA ARG A 85 10.49 6.95 8.32
C ARG A 85 10.79 5.50 7.96
N ALA A 86 11.87 4.94 8.49
CA ALA A 86 12.25 3.54 8.32
C ALA A 86 11.11 2.59 8.73
N ARG A 87 10.58 2.74 9.95
CA ARG A 87 9.45 1.94 10.41
C ARG A 87 8.20 2.09 9.55
N ALA A 88 7.93 3.30 9.03
CA ALA A 88 6.81 3.51 8.12
C ALA A 88 7.02 2.83 6.76
N VAL A 89 8.25 2.86 6.24
CA VAL A 89 8.64 2.15 5.01
C VAL A 89 8.48 0.63 5.19
N ASP A 90 8.95 0.06 6.30
CA ASP A 90 8.80 -1.37 6.58
C ASP A 90 7.33 -1.80 6.61
N ALA A 91 6.50 -1.09 7.37
CA ALA A 91 5.07 -1.38 7.44
C ALA A 91 4.38 -1.25 6.08
N ILE A 92 4.74 -0.24 5.28
CA ILE A 92 4.16 -0.04 3.95
C ILE A 92 4.62 -1.14 2.99
N LEU A 93 5.90 -1.50 2.94
CA LEU A 93 6.38 -2.55 2.03
C LEU A 93 5.72 -3.90 2.32
N GLU A 94 5.51 -4.22 3.60
CA GLU A 94 4.72 -5.38 3.99
C GLU A 94 3.26 -5.28 3.47
N CYS A 95 2.63 -4.12 3.63
CA CYS A 95 1.28 -3.86 3.13
C CYS A 95 1.17 -3.98 1.60
N LEU A 96 2.16 -3.45 0.86
CA LEU A 96 2.21 -3.54 -0.61
C LEU A 96 2.40 -5.01 -1.05
N ALA A 97 3.28 -5.76 -0.38
CA ALA A 97 3.50 -7.18 -0.65
C ALA A 97 2.23 -8.01 -0.48
N ALA A 98 1.38 -7.65 0.49
CA ALA A 98 0.11 -8.30 0.75
C ALA A 98 -0.99 -7.99 -0.29
N HIS A 99 -0.86 -6.91 -1.09
CA HIS A 99 -1.92 -6.42 -1.98
C HIS A 99 -1.47 -6.19 -3.43
N VAL A 100 -0.26 -6.63 -3.77
CA VAL A 100 0.20 -6.64 -5.16
C VAL A 100 -0.56 -7.70 -5.94
N ASN A 101 -1.09 -7.32 -7.10
CA ASN A 101 -1.60 -8.28 -8.07
C ASN A 101 -0.43 -8.87 -8.86
N ILE A 102 -0.33 -10.20 -8.85
CA ILE A 102 0.84 -10.92 -9.40
C ILE A 102 0.97 -10.72 -10.91
N VAL A 103 -0.14 -10.71 -11.67
CA VAL A 103 -0.09 -10.55 -13.13
C VAL A 103 0.35 -9.14 -13.52
N THR A 104 -0.26 -8.13 -12.92
CA THR A 104 -0.09 -6.75 -13.35
C THR A 104 1.03 -6.00 -12.61
N GLY A 105 1.40 -6.45 -11.41
CA GLY A 105 2.28 -5.70 -10.50
C GLY A 105 1.61 -4.49 -9.86
N LYS A 106 0.30 -4.31 -10.05
CA LYS A 106 -0.47 -3.20 -9.46
C LYS A 106 -0.81 -3.50 -8.01
N VAL A 107 -0.67 -2.51 -7.13
CA VAL A 107 -1.18 -2.60 -5.75
C VAL A 107 -2.64 -2.12 -5.70
N TYR A 108 -3.54 -2.99 -5.24
CA TYR A 108 -4.98 -2.69 -5.15
C TYR A 108 -5.36 -2.05 -3.82
N MET A 109 -4.73 -0.91 -3.49
CA MET A 109 -5.09 -0.08 -2.34
C MET A 109 -4.91 1.39 -2.65
N SER A 110 -5.79 2.22 -2.11
CA SER A 110 -5.60 3.68 -2.07
C SER A 110 -4.63 4.08 -0.95
N LEU A 111 -4.05 5.29 -1.06
CA LEU A 111 -3.20 5.86 -0.01
C LEU A 111 -3.86 5.84 1.37
N ALA A 112 -5.15 6.14 1.44
CA ALA A 112 -5.91 6.12 2.69
C ALA A 112 -5.94 4.71 3.29
N GLN A 113 -6.28 3.70 2.48
CA GLN A 113 -6.32 2.30 2.92
C GLN A 113 -4.93 1.81 3.38
N ILE A 114 -3.86 2.17 2.66
CA ILE A 114 -2.49 1.83 3.06
C ILE A 114 -2.16 2.49 4.41
N SER A 115 -2.48 3.78 4.55
CA SER A 115 -2.24 4.52 5.78
C SER A 115 -2.99 3.92 6.97
N ASP A 116 -4.26 3.56 6.78
CA ASP A 116 -5.09 2.94 7.82
C ASP A 116 -4.56 1.55 8.19
N ALA A 117 -4.28 0.69 7.20
CA ALA A 117 -3.80 -0.67 7.42
C ALA A 117 -2.43 -0.72 8.11
N CYS A 118 -1.59 0.28 7.93
CA CYS A 118 -0.28 0.41 8.57
C CYS A 118 -0.31 1.18 9.91
N GLY A 119 -1.47 1.70 10.32
CA GLY A 119 -1.59 2.54 11.52
C GLY A 119 -0.86 3.89 11.40
N LEU A 120 -0.77 4.45 10.19
CA LEU A 120 -0.10 5.71 9.88
C LEU A 120 -1.05 6.90 9.82
N THR A 121 -2.36 6.65 9.81
CA THR A 121 -3.38 7.69 9.74
C THR A 121 -3.37 8.54 11.00
N THR A 122 -3.40 9.84 10.78
CA THR A 122 -3.51 10.84 11.85
C THR A 122 -4.73 11.71 11.59
N TYR A 123 -5.16 12.47 12.59
CA TYR A 123 -6.28 13.40 12.44
C TYR A 123 -5.82 14.81 12.79
N ASN A 124 -6.29 15.79 12.01
CA ASN A 124 -6.08 17.21 12.29
C ASN A 124 -7.07 17.71 13.36
N ALA A 125 -6.95 18.99 13.76
CA ALA A 125 -7.81 19.59 14.78
C ALA A 125 -9.32 19.53 14.43
N ALA A 126 -9.66 19.49 13.14
CA ALA A 126 -11.04 19.36 12.66
C ALA A 126 -11.51 17.91 12.52
N GLY A 127 -10.75 16.93 13.03
CA GLY A 127 -11.08 15.50 12.94
C GLY A 127 -10.98 14.90 11.53
N LYS A 128 -10.38 15.61 10.56
CA LYS A 128 -10.17 15.09 9.20
C LYS A 128 -8.92 14.21 9.16
N PRO A 129 -8.96 13.05 8.48
CA PRO A 129 -7.82 12.16 8.39
C PRO A 129 -6.71 12.79 7.52
N CYS A 130 -5.47 12.53 7.93
CA CYS A 130 -4.24 13.01 7.32
C CYS A 130 -3.30 11.81 7.11
N TYR A 131 -2.91 11.63 5.84
CA TYR A 131 -2.11 10.49 5.36
C TYR A 131 -0.68 10.91 5.00
N SER A 132 -0.22 12.09 5.43
CA SER A 132 1.06 12.66 4.99
C SER A 132 2.26 11.76 5.29
N ARG A 133 2.24 10.99 6.39
CA ARG A 133 3.34 10.07 6.71
C ARG A 133 3.43 8.92 5.71
N ALA A 134 2.29 8.33 5.33
CA ALA A 134 2.23 7.31 4.28
C ALA A 134 2.62 7.90 2.92
N SER A 135 2.11 9.09 2.59
CA SER A 135 2.42 9.79 1.33
C SER A 135 3.91 10.05 1.16
N ARG A 136 4.58 10.57 2.22
CA ARG A 136 6.03 10.81 2.20
C ARG A 136 6.84 9.52 2.10
N ALA A 137 6.44 8.48 2.84
CA ALA A 137 7.11 7.17 2.74
C ALA A 137 7.03 6.60 1.31
N ILE A 138 5.89 6.72 0.64
CA ILE A 138 5.74 6.26 -0.75
C ILE A 138 6.50 7.17 -1.71
N ASN A 139 6.22 8.48 -1.73
CA ASN A 139 6.74 9.36 -2.78
C ASN A 139 8.21 9.76 -2.59
N GLU A 140 8.61 10.11 -1.35
CA GLU A 140 9.96 10.64 -1.09
C GLU A 140 10.99 9.54 -0.80
N HIS A 141 10.54 8.31 -0.53
CA HIS A 141 11.43 7.18 -0.25
C HIS A 141 11.26 6.08 -1.29
N LEU A 142 10.13 5.37 -1.31
CA LEU A 142 9.97 4.19 -2.18
C LEU A 142 10.03 4.52 -3.67
N GLU A 143 9.26 5.50 -4.11
CA GLU A 143 9.24 5.94 -5.51
C GLU A 143 10.54 6.66 -5.87
N ALA A 144 11.13 7.39 -4.92
CA ALA A 144 12.36 8.12 -5.16
C ALA A 144 13.53 7.22 -5.54
N ILE A 145 13.63 6.01 -4.98
CA ILE A 145 14.64 5.02 -5.38
C ILE A 145 14.18 4.13 -6.54
N GLY A 146 12.94 4.29 -7.02
CA GLY A 146 12.37 3.45 -8.07
C GLY A 146 11.86 2.09 -7.62
N ALA A 147 11.61 1.87 -6.31
CA ALA A 147 11.01 0.64 -5.81
C ALA A 147 9.53 0.51 -6.19
N VAL A 148 8.85 1.64 -6.34
CA VAL A 148 7.48 1.70 -6.86
C VAL A 148 7.38 2.83 -7.89
N LEU A 149 6.40 2.73 -8.77
CA LEU A 149 6.01 3.80 -9.68
C LEU A 149 4.60 4.25 -9.33
N CYS A 150 4.42 5.54 -9.01
CA CYS A 150 3.10 6.09 -8.73
C CYS A 150 2.60 6.88 -9.94
N GLU A 151 1.64 6.31 -10.66
CA GLU A 151 0.98 7.01 -11.74
C GLU A 151 -0.08 7.97 -11.17
N ARG A 152 0.10 9.25 -11.50
CA ARG A 152 -0.78 10.35 -11.08
C ARG A 152 -1.58 10.80 -12.29
N ILE A 153 -2.89 10.66 -12.22
CA ILE A 153 -3.78 11.02 -13.34
C ILE A 153 -4.63 12.21 -12.89
N TRP A 154 -4.47 13.31 -13.60
CA TRP A 154 -5.28 14.51 -13.43
C TRP A 154 -6.61 14.35 -14.19
N ASP A 155 -7.71 14.71 -13.54
CA ASP A 155 -9.01 14.81 -14.19
C ASP A 155 -9.37 16.28 -14.38
N ASP A 156 -9.31 16.73 -15.63
CA ASP A 156 -9.61 18.11 -16.04
C ASP A 156 -11.07 18.51 -15.75
N THR A 157 -12.00 17.55 -15.79
CA THR A 157 -13.43 17.85 -15.60
C THR A 157 -13.73 18.30 -14.19
N THR A 158 -13.05 17.71 -13.20
CA THR A 158 -13.25 18.04 -11.78
C THR A 158 -12.09 18.85 -11.18
N ALA A 159 -11.09 19.20 -11.99
CA ALA A 159 -9.83 19.82 -11.56
C ALA A 159 -9.23 19.11 -10.33
N SER A 160 -9.17 17.77 -10.38
CA SER A 160 -8.70 16.98 -9.25
C SER A 160 -8.01 15.68 -9.68
N TYR A 161 -7.00 15.26 -8.91
CA TYR A 161 -6.36 13.96 -9.14
C TYR A 161 -7.31 12.80 -8.79
N ILE A 162 -7.32 11.76 -9.63
CA ILE A 162 -7.87 10.47 -9.21
C ILE A 162 -6.89 9.77 -8.26
N PRO A 163 -7.33 8.76 -7.48
CA PRO A 163 -6.42 8.01 -6.63
C PRO A 163 -5.24 7.44 -7.43
N ASN A 164 -4.01 7.70 -6.97
CA ASN A 164 -2.80 7.24 -7.63
C ASN A 164 -2.81 5.73 -7.87
N ILE A 165 -2.20 5.31 -8.97
CA ILE A 165 -1.96 3.89 -9.26
C ILE A 165 -0.53 3.58 -8.82
N ILE A 166 -0.37 2.55 -7.98
CA ILE A 166 0.95 2.14 -7.49
C ILE A 166 1.33 0.84 -8.19
N TRP A 167 2.48 0.85 -8.86
CA TRP A 167 3.07 -0.32 -9.51
C TRP A 167 4.35 -0.71 -8.77
N VAL A 168 4.53 -2.00 -8.47
CA VAL A 168 5.81 -2.50 -7.94
C VAL A 168 6.80 -2.68 -9.09
N THR A 169 8.08 -2.44 -8.81
CA THR A 169 9.18 -2.69 -9.74
C THR A 169 10.00 -3.90 -9.29
N GLU A 170 11.03 -4.27 -10.04
CA GLU A 170 11.99 -5.30 -9.60
C GLU A 170 12.65 -4.95 -8.26
N LEU A 171 12.98 -3.66 -8.06
CA LEU A 171 13.66 -3.19 -6.86
C LEU A 171 12.82 -3.39 -5.59
N PHE A 172 11.50 -3.38 -5.71
CA PHE A 172 10.62 -3.76 -4.61
C PHE A 172 10.94 -5.16 -4.06
N PHE A 173 11.13 -6.14 -4.94
CA PHE A 173 11.42 -7.52 -4.55
C PHE A 173 12.79 -7.65 -3.90
N VAL A 174 13.78 -6.89 -4.40
CA VAL A 174 15.11 -6.80 -3.78
C VAL A 174 15.01 -6.28 -2.34
N LEU A 175 14.27 -5.18 -2.11
CA LEU A 175 14.13 -4.59 -0.78
C LEU A 175 13.46 -5.53 0.22
N ILE A 176 12.41 -6.25 -0.20
CA ILE A 176 11.72 -7.20 0.69
C ILE A 176 12.46 -8.53 0.82
N GLY A 177 13.60 -8.72 0.13
CA GLY A 177 14.36 -9.97 0.17
C GLY A 177 13.63 -11.15 -0.47
N TYR A 178 12.77 -10.89 -1.46
CA TYR A 178 12.06 -11.93 -2.20
C TYR A 178 12.69 -12.13 -3.57
N GLU A 179 12.89 -13.39 -3.94
CA GLU A 179 13.53 -13.75 -5.21
C GLU A 179 12.64 -13.36 -6.40
N TYR A 180 13.11 -12.44 -7.24
CA TYR A 180 12.33 -11.93 -8.37
C TYR A 180 11.99 -13.02 -9.40
N GLY A 181 12.87 -14.00 -9.61
CA GLY A 181 12.61 -15.15 -10.46
C GLY A 181 11.35 -15.93 -10.05
N LYS A 182 11.15 -16.16 -8.74
CA LYS A 182 9.94 -16.81 -8.22
C LYS A 182 8.68 -15.99 -8.48
N TYR A 183 8.78 -14.66 -8.42
CA TYR A 183 7.67 -13.77 -8.77
C TYR A 183 7.33 -13.87 -10.26
N LEU A 184 8.33 -13.83 -11.14
CA LEU A 184 8.13 -13.95 -12.60
C LEU A 184 7.49 -15.29 -12.99
N SER A 185 7.94 -16.41 -12.41
CA SER A 185 7.34 -17.72 -12.66
C SER A 185 5.86 -17.74 -12.27
N ALA A 186 5.51 -17.18 -11.11
CA ALA A 186 4.12 -17.10 -10.66
C ALA A 186 3.28 -16.13 -11.50
N GLN A 187 3.86 -15.03 -11.96
CA GLN A 187 3.24 -14.09 -12.90
C GLN A 187 2.85 -14.79 -14.20
N GLN A 188 3.76 -15.57 -14.78
CA GLN A 188 3.50 -16.32 -16.00
C GLN A 188 2.44 -17.41 -15.80
N GLN A 189 2.52 -18.14 -14.67
CA GLN A 189 1.52 -19.15 -14.31
C GLN A 189 0.12 -18.54 -14.16
N GLN A 190 0.01 -17.42 -13.45
CA GLN A 190 -1.27 -16.75 -13.21
C GLN A 190 -1.84 -16.15 -14.52
N LEU A 191 -0.98 -15.59 -15.38
CA LEU A 191 -1.40 -15.11 -16.70
C LEU A 191 -1.93 -16.26 -17.57
N SER A 192 -1.26 -17.42 -17.55
CA SER A 192 -1.73 -18.59 -18.30
C SER A 192 -3.12 -19.02 -17.85
N TRP A 193 -3.38 -19.00 -16.54
CA TRP A 193 -4.70 -19.32 -15.99
C TRP A 193 -5.77 -18.26 -16.34
N GLU A 194 -5.44 -16.98 -16.30
CA GLU A 194 -6.33 -15.92 -16.76
C GLU A 194 -6.66 -16.07 -18.25
N ASN A 195 -5.67 -16.39 -19.08
CA ASN A 195 -5.86 -16.64 -20.50
C ASN A 195 -6.71 -17.88 -20.78
N GLN A 196 -6.63 -18.93 -19.95
CA GLN A 196 -7.52 -20.07 -20.06
C GLN A 196 -8.97 -19.64 -19.82
N LYS A 197 -9.23 -18.86 -18.77
CA LYS A 197 -10.57 -18.34 -18.50
C LYS A 197 -11.13 -17.46 -19.61
N LEU A 198 -10.28 -16.64 -20.23
CA LEU A 198 -10.67 -15.81 -21.37
C LEU A 198 -11.08 -16.68 -22.55
N ARG A 199 -10.31 -17.73 -22.86
CA ARG A 199 -10.67 -18.70 -23.90
C ARG A 199 -11.99 -19.41 -23.61
N ASP A 200 -12.21 -19.81 -22.36
CA ASP A 200 -13.47 -20.43 -21.94
C ASP A 200 -14.67 -19.47 -22.10
N ALA A 201 -14.42 -18.15 -22.00
CA ALA A 201 -15.41 -17.10 -22.26
C ALA A 201 -15.52 -16.68 -23.74
N GLY A 202 -14.76 -17.31 -24.65
CA GLY A 202 -14.73 -16.98 -26.08
C GLY A 202 -13.85 -15.77 -26.44
N GLU A 203 -13.05 -15.25 -25.50
CA GLU A 203 -12.09 -14.18 -25.73
C GLU A 203 -10.69 -14.71 -26.09
N GLY A 204 -9.91 -13.90 -26.80
CA GLY A 204 -8.51 -14.20 -27.09
C GLY A 204 -7.59 -14.07 -25.86
N PRO A 205 -6.42 -14.75 -25.86
CA PRO A 205 -5.45 -14.59 -24.79
C PRO A 205 -4.86 -13.18 -24.79
N ILE A 206 -4.51 -12.68 -23.60
CA ILE A 206 -3.90 -11.37 -23.40
C ILE A 206 -2.43 -11.50 -22.99
N THR A 207 -1.68 -10.42 -23.27
CA THR A 207 -0.29 -10.26 -22.83
C THR A 207 -0.21 -9.55 -21.48
N LEU A 208 0.96 -9.59 -20.81
CA LEU A 208 1.19 -8.81 -19.57
C LEU A 208 0.98 -7.31 -19.78
N THR A 209 1.43 -6.79 -20.92
CA THR A 209 1.27 -5.37 -21.29
C THR A 209 -0.20 -5.02 -21.40
N GLU A 210 -1.00 -5.89 -22.02
CA GLU A 210 -2.43 -5.69 -22.13
C GLU A 210 -3.14 -5.82 -20.79
N ALA A 211 -2.78 -6.81 -19.96
CA ALA A 211 -3.32 -6.95 -18.60
C ALA A 211 -3.07 -5.69 -17.75
N ARG A 212 -1.85 -5.13 -17.81
CA ARG A 212 -1.51 -3.85 -17.18
C ARG A 212 -2.36 -2.70 -17.71
N ARG A 213 -2.52 -2.59 -19.03
CA ARG A 213 -3.38 -1.57 -19.66
C ARG A 213 -4.83 -1.69 -19.19
N ARG A 214 -5.41 -2.90 -19.21
CA ARG A 214 -6.77 -3.17 -18.72
C ARG A 214 -6.91 -2.79 -17.23
N ALA A 215 -5.93 -3.14 -16.40
CA ALA A 215 -5.93 -2.80 -14.97
C ALA A 215 -5.82 -1.29 -14.68
N LYS A 216 -5.14 -0.53 -15.53
CA LYS A 216 -5.11 0.94 -15.50
C LYS A 216 -6.48 1.51 -15.89
N THR A 217 -7.04 1.09 -17.03
CA THR A 217 -8.37 1.55 -17.48
C THR A 217 -9.44 1.28 -16.43
N GLU A 218 -9.45 0.08 -15.85
CA GLU A 218 -10.39 -0.30 -14.80
C GLU A 218 -10.19 0.50 -13.51
N HIS A 219 -8.95 0.89 -13.18
CA HIS A 219 -8.70 1.79 -12.05
C HIS A 219 -9.38 3.14 -12.22
N ILE A 220 -9.19 3.73 -13.41
CA ILE A 220 -9.72 5.04 -13.77
C ILE A 220 -11.25 4.97 -13.73
N ARG A 221 -11.84 3.94 -14.37
CA ARG A 221 -13.27 3.68 -14.35
C ARG A 221 -13.83 3.60 -12.93
N ARG A 222 -13.23 2.78 -12.06
CA ARG A 222 -13.65 2.63 -10.65
C ARG A 222 -13.55 3.94 -9.87
N ALA A 223 -12.54 4.76 -10.13
CA ALA A 223 -12.39 6.05 -9.47
C ALA A 223 -13.57 6.99 -9.83
N PHE A 224 -13.96 7.04 -11.10
CA PHE A 224 -15.13 7.80 -11.55
C PHE A 224 -16.43 7.23 -10.98
N ASP A 225 -16.63 5.92 -11.03
CA ASP A 225 -17.83 5.27 -10.48
C ASP A 225 -17.99 5.56 -8.98
N TYR A 226 -16.90 5.51 -8.22
CA TYR A 226 -16.90 5.83 -6.79
C TYR A 226 -17.32 7.29 -6.54
N ARG A 227 -16.82 8.24 -7.35
CA ARG A 227 -17.20 9.66 -7.24
C ARG A 227 -18.70 9.85 -7.52
N THR A 228 -19.22 9.26 -8.59
CA THR A 228 -20.65 9.30 -8.94
C THR A 228 -21.50 8.74 -7.80
N LYS A 229 -21.14 7.57 -7.27
CA LYS A 229 -21.82 6.95 -6.11
C LYS A 229 -21.73 7.82 -4.84
N LYS A 230 -20.61 8.50 -4.61
CA LYS A 230 -20.43 9.40 -3.46
C LYS A 230 -21.33 10.63 -3.57
N LEU A 231 -21.43 11.24 -4.75
CA LEU A 231 -22.31 12.38 -5.00
C LEU A 231 -23.79 12.00 -4.82
N ALA A 232 -24.20 10.85 -5.38
CA ALA A 232 -25.55 10.33 -5.22
C ALA A 232 -25.91 10.15 -3.74
N ARG A 233 -25.04 9.49 -2.96
CA ARG A 233 -25.21 9.32 -1.50
C ARG A 233 -25.28 10.66 -0.76
N SER A 234 -24.47 11.63 -1.15
CA SER A 234 -24.50 12.98 -0.53
C SER A 234 -25.84 13.69 -0.78
N LYS A 235 -26.38 13.61 -2.01
CA LYS A 235 -27.69 14.17 -2.35
C LYS A 235 -28.82 13.50 -1.54
N GLN A 236 -28.82 12.17 -1.47
CA GLN A 236 -29.79 11.41 -0.68
C GLN A 236 -29.74 11.81 0.81
N ARG A 237 -28.55 11.92 1.40
CA ARG A 237 -28.40 12.36 2.80
C ARG A 237 -28.91 13.78 3.05
N ARG A 238 -28.72 14.69 2.09
CA ARG A 238 -29.26 16.06 2.18
C ARG A 238 -30.78 16.09 2.08
N GLN A 239 -31.38 15.23 1.27
CA GLN A 239 -32.83 15.11 1.15
C GLN A 239 -33.43 14.51 2.42
N ALA A 240 -32.85 13.45 2.97
CA ALA A 240 -33.29 12.84 4.22
C ALA A 240 -33.33 13.85 5.38
N ARG A 241 -32.27 14.66 5.54
CA ARG A 241 -32.20 15.72 6.56
C ARG A 241 -33.20 16.86 6.41
N LYS A 242 -33.85 17.00 5.25
CA LYS A 242 -34.91 18.00 5.04
C LYS A 242 -36.30 17.46 5.42
N LEU A 243 -36.43 16.15 5.58
CA LEU A 243 -37.67 15.46 5.96
C LEU A 243 -37.71 15.17 7.47
N GLU A 244 -36.59 15.36 8.18
CA GLU A 244 -36.47 15.39 9.66
C GLU A 244 -36.74 16.80 10.18
#